data_AF-A0A961VGR3-F1
#
_entry.id   AF-A0A961VGR3-F1
#
_cell.length_a   1.000
_cell.length_b   1.000
_cell.length_c   1.000
_cell.angle_alpha   90.00
_cell.angle_beta   90.00
_cell.angle_gamma   90.00
#
_symmetry.space_group_name_H-M   'P 1'
#
loop_
_entity.id
_entity.type
_entity.pdbx_description
1 polymer ?
#
loop_
_entity_poly.entity_id
_entity_poly.type
_entity_poly.pdbx_seq_one_letter_code
_entity_poly.pdbx_strand_id
1 'polypeptide(L)' 'MTVLLYLVPLALFLGLVGLLGFLWSLRSGQYEDLDGAALRVLDDTDVERKSG' A
#
# COMPACT_ATOMS: atom_id res chain seq x y z
N MET A 1 32.89 9.23 -14.32
CA MET A 1 32.98 9.04 -12.85
C MET A 1 32.26 10.11 -12.03
N THR A 2 31.91 11.26 -12.62
CA THR A 2 31.14 12.33 -11.95
C THR A 2 29.66 12.02 -11.75
N VAL A 3 29.04 11.26 -12.67
CA VAL A 3 27.60 10.95 -12.58
C VAL A 3 27.24 10.08 -11.38
N LEU A 4 28.13 9.15 -11.00
CA LEU A 4 27.93 8.27 -9.83
C LEU A 4 27.87 9.06 -8.53
N LEU A 5 28.57 10.21 -8.44
CA LEU A 5 28.51 11.09 -7.26
C LEU A 5 27.11 11.68 -7.04
N TYR A 6 26.29 11.78 -8.08
CA TYR A 6 24.90 12.24 -7.97
C TYR A 6 23.92 11.08 -7.88
N LEU A 7 24.13 10.02 -8.66
CA LEU A 7 23.23 8.87 -8.70
C LEU A 7 23.24 8.06 -7.40
N VAL A 8 24.40 7.91 -6.74
CA VAL A 8 24.48 7.12 -5.50
C VAL A 8 23.70 7.78 -4.37
N PRO A 9 23.89 9.08 -4.04
CA PRO A 9 23.05 9.75 -3.04
C PRO A 9 21.58 9.78 -3.41
N LEU A 10 21.26 9.99 -4.69
CA LEU A 10 19.87 10.01 -5.16
C LEU A 10 19.20 8.65 -4.99
N ALA A 11 19.88 7.55 -5.34
CA ALA A 11 19.35 6.20 -5.15
C ALA A 11 19.15 5.87 -3.67
N LEU A 12 20.09 6.23 -2.80
CA LEU A 12 19.96 6.05 -1.35
C LEU A 12 18.79 6.85 -0.78
N PHE A 13 18.63 8.10 -1.23
CA PHE A 13 17.51 8.95 -0.82
C PHE A 13 16.16 8.36 -1.25
N LEU A 14 16.04 7.94 -2.52
CA LEU A 14 14.82 7.31 -3.03
C LEU A 14 14.51 6.00 -2.28
N GLY A 15 15.53 5.19 -2.00
CA GLY A 15 15.38 3.98 -1.19
C GLY A 15 14.90 4.28 0.23
N LEU A 16 15.46 5.31 0.87
CA LEU A 16 15.05 5.72 2.22
C LEU A 16 13.62 6.26 2.24
N VAL A 17 13.23 7.08 1.27
CA VAL A 17 11.85 7.58 1.13
C VAL A 17 10.87 6.43 0.95
N GLY A 18 11.20 5.46 0.08
CA GLY A 18 10.39 4.26 -0.10
C GLY A 18 10.27 3.44 1.19
N LEU A 19 11.37 3.24 1.92
CA LEU A 19 11.38 2.51 3.18
C LEU A 19 10.52 3.21 4.25
N LEU A 20 10.68 4.52 4.42
CA LEU A 20 9.89 5.31 5.37
C LEU A 20 8.40 5.30 5.01
N GLY A 21 8.08 5.45 3.72
CA GLY A 21 6.70 5.35 3.23
C GLY A 21 6.09 3.97 3.50
N PHE A 22 6.85 2.91 3.28
CA PHE A 22 6.43 1.54 3.59
C PHE A 22 6.19 1.33 5.10
N LEU A 23 7.12 1.75 5.96
CA LEU A 23 6.96 1.66 7.41
C LEU A 23 5.78 2.49 7.92
N TRP A 24 5.56 3.67 7.35
CA TRP A 24 4.38 4.50 7.64
C TRP A 24 3.08 3.80 7.23
N SER A 25 3.05 3.18 6.04
CA SER A 25 1.91 2.40 5.56
C SER A 25 1.56 1.25 6.51
N LEU A 26 2.56 0.49 6.96
CA LEU A 26 2.37 -0.57 7.96
C LEU A 26 1.83 -0.02 9.29
N ARG A 27 2.40 1.08 9.80
CA ARG A 27 1.94 1.71 11.05
C ARG A 27 0.54 2.30 10.93
N SER A 28 0.12 2.72 9.74
CA SER A 28 -1.19 3.34 9.50
C SER A 28 -2.37 2.37 9.56
N GLY A 29 -2.13 1.06 9.75
CA GLY A 29 -3.21 0.06 9.85
C GLY A 29 -3.92 -0.22 8.53
N GLN A 30 -3.46 0.34 7.41
CA GLN A 30 -4.09 0.16 6.10
C GLN A 30 -4.13 -1.30 5.61
N TYR A 31 -3.26 -2.16 6.15
CA TYR A 31 -3.25 -3.59 5.84
C TYR A 31 -4.22 -4.42 6.69
N GLU A 32 -4.82 -3.86 7.75
CA GLU A 32 -5.72 -4.59 8.65
C GLU A 32 -7.13 -4.78 8.05
N ASP A 33 -7.56 -3.88 7.15
CA ASP A 33 -8.88 -3.98 6.47
C ASP A 33 -8.78 -4.62 5.06
N LEU A 34 -7.61 -5.08 4.62
CA LEU A 34 -7.48 -5.79 3.34
C LEU A 34 -8.19 -7.15 3.37
N ASP A 35 -8.08 -7.87 4.49
CA ASP A 35 -8.76 -9.16 4.69
C ASP A 35 -10.29 -8.98 4.77
N GLY A 36 -10.76 -7.92 5.45
CA GLY A 36 -12.18 -7.60 5.57
C GLY A 36 -12.81 -7.07 4.28
N ALA A 37 -12.05 -6.34 3.45
CA ALA A 37 -12.49 -5.92 2.11
C ALA A 37 -12.63 -7.11 1.14
N ALA A 38 -11.69 -8.07 1.18
CA ALA A 38 -11.76 -9.29 0.40
C ALA A 38 -12.92 -10.21 0.82
N LEU A 39 -13.27 -10.24 2.11
CA LEU A 39 -14.45 -10.96 2.57
C LEU A 39 -15.76 -10.33 2.07
N ARG A 40 -15.84 -9.00 2.09
CA ARG A 40 -17.02 -8.25 1.61
C ARG A 40 -17.28 -8.38 0.12
N VAL A 41 -16.23 -8.45 -0.72
CA VAL A 41 -16.44 -8.58 -2.18
C VAL A 41 -17.02 -9.95 -2.58
N LEU A 42 -16.91 -10.95 -1.71
CA LEU A 42 -17.48 -12.29 -1.89
C LEU A 42 -18.84 -12.44 -1.20
N ASP A 43 -19.28 -11.43 -0.46
CA ASP A 43 -20.55 -11.49 0.27
C ASP A 43 -21.70 -11.09 -0.68
N ASP A 44 -22.56 -12.05 -1.03
CA ASP A 44 -23.69 -11.87 -1.94
C ASP A 44 -24.90 -11.15 -1.30
N THR A 45 -24.79 -10.74 -0.03
CA THR A 45 -25.87 -10.09 0.74
C THR A 45 -26.36 -8.77 0.13
N ASP A 46 -25.57 -8.14 -0.72
CA ASP A 46 -25.95 -6.95 -1.49
C ASP A 46 -26.94 -7.26 -2.64
N VAL A 47 -27.01 -8.51 -3.10
CA VAL A 47 -27.86 -8.94 -4.24
C VAL A 47 -29.31 -9.19 -3.81
N GLU A 48 -29.53 -9.59 -2.56
CA GLU A 48 -30.85 -10.05 -2.07
C GLU A 48 -31.83 -8.90 -1.82
N ARG A 49 -31.35 -7.64 -1.73
CA ARG A 49 -32.20 -6.44 -1.52
C ARG A 49 -32.80 -5.84 -2.81
N LYS A 50 -32.77 -6.56 -3.94
CA LYS A 50 -33.38 -6.11 -5.21
C LYS A 50 -34.56 -6.94 -5.72
N SER A 51 -35.00 -7.96 -4.99
CA SER A 51 -36.17 -8.77 -5.37
C SER A 51 -37.35 -8.58 -4.39
N GLY A 52 -37.74 -7.33 -4.18
CA GLY A 52 -39.05 -6.97 -3.64
C GLY A 52 -40.08 -6.83 -4.75
#